data_AF-A0A5C5Z994-F1
#
_entry.id   AF-A0A5C5Z994-F1
#
_cell.length_a   1.000
_cell.length_b   1.000
_cell.length_c   1.000
_cell.angle_alpha   90.00
_cell.angle_beta   90.00
_cell.angle_gamma   90.00
#
_symmetry.space_group_name_H-M   'P 1'
#
loop_
_entity.id
_entity.type
_entity.pdbx_description
1 polymer ?
#
loop_
_entity_poly.entity_id
_entity_poly.type
_entity_poly.pdbx_seq_one_letter_code
_entity_poly.pdbx_strand_id
1 'polypeptide(L)'
;MLIAGQWILPPAVVVTLGLFECVLGWLVIAFIPSRRLSIVVVSVFVLFVGVLALQANAGLQRCSCLGSSGLPVNTVLVFDVFAVCSCMWLREHWCQPLRISSDMVADLIGGIKFAVPAALVAALGWFGSLEAASDFIAGSPLRVNSREQFLGQVEPNTEIVTTFSLRNTAAESIRILGAKSSCRCFAVKDLPLELAAGEEKQIRISLYSQSDAGSQRESAMLIFSRSAPRIVLGATVLVHPGRDQQDAKLKREKSGD
;
A
#
# COMPACT_ATOMS: atom_id res chain seq x y z
N MET A 1 -1.79 -14.01 -33.20
CA MET A 1 -2.41 -13.60 -31.94
C MET A 1 -1.32 -13.60 -30.87
N LEU A 2 -0.51 -12.53 -30.83
CA LEU A 2 0.60 -12.40 -29.88
C LEU A 2 0.01 -11.87 -28.57
N ILE A 3 0.23 -12.61 -27.49
CA ILE A 3 -0.08 -12.19 -26.13
C ILE A 3 0.84 -11.00 -25.85
N ALA A 4 0.34 -9.78 -26.04
CA ALA A 4 0.96 -8.60 -25.46
C ALA A 4 0.86 -8.76 -23.95
N GLY A 5 1.92 -9.34 -23.35
CA GLY A 5 2.05 -9.45 -21.90
C GLY A 5 1.91 -8.06 -21.32
N GLN A 6 0.79 -7.79 -20.67
CA GLN A 6 0.56 -6.54 -19.97
C GLN A 6 1.53 -6.55 -18.78
N TRP A 7 2.67 -5.89 -18.93
CA TRP A 7 3.58 -5.64 -17.83
C TRP A 7 2.86 -4.71 -16.87
N ILE A 8 2.25 -5.29 -15.84
CA ILE A 8 1.61 -4.55 -14.76
C ILE A 8 2.75 -4.02 -13.90
N LEU A 9 3.17 -2.78 -14.16
CA LEU A 9 4.09 -2.08 -13.27
C LEU A 9 3.40 -1.84 -11.92
N PRO A 10 4.06 -2.12 -10.78
CA PRO A 10 3.51 -1.82 -9.47
C PRO A 10 3.12 -0.35 -9.37
N PRO A 11 2.01 0.01 -8.68
CA PRO A 11 1.57 1.41 -8.53
C PRO A 11 2.69 2.34 -8.03
N ALA A 12 3.54 1.86 -7.12
CA ALA A 12 4.70 2.61 -6.63
C ALA A 12 5.68 3.00 -7.76
N VAL A 13 5.96 2.09 -8.70
CA VAL A 13 6.88 2.35 -9.81
C VAL A 13 6.29 3.37 -10.77
N VAL A 14 4.99 3.27 -11.02
CA VAL A 14 4.23 4.21 -11.84
C VAL A 14 4.27 5.63 -11.23
N VAL A 15 3.98 5.75 -9.93
CA VAL A 15 4.06 7.05 -9.23
C VAL A 15 5.49 7.58 -9.22
N THR A 16 6.48 6.72 -9.03
CA THR A 16 7.90 7.12 -9.06
C THR A 16 8.33 7.61 -10.43
N LEU A 17 7.89 6.95 -11.52
CA LEU A 17 8.15 7.39 -12.90
C LEU A 17 7.46 8.74 -13.19
N GLY A 18 6.20 8.91 -12.77
CA GLY A 18 5.50 10.19 -12.92
C GLY A 18 6.19 11.34 -12.17
N LEU A 19 6.64 11.09 -10.93
CA LEU A 19 7.43 12.05 -10.16
C LEU A 19 8.78 12.33 -10.84
N PHE A 20 9.45 11.29 -11.37
CA PHE A 20 10.69 11.45 -12.10
C PHE A 20 10.50 12.30 -13.36
N GLU A 21 9.43 12.08 -14.13
CA GLU A 21 9.11 12.90 -15.31
C GLU A 21 8.80 14.35 -14.92
N CYS A 22 8.08 14.59 -13.82
CA CYS A 22 7.83 15.94 -13.31
C CYS A 22 9.14 16.63 -12.91
N VAL A 23 10.02 15.93 -12.17
CA VAL A 23 11.33 16.45 -11.77
C VAL A 23 12.22 16.69 -12.99
N LEU A 24 12.25 15.77 -13.95
CA LEU A 24 13.01 15.91 -15.18
C LEU A 24 12.50 17.09 -16.01
N GLY A 25 11.18 17.23 -16.16
CA GLY A 25 10.55 18.36 -16.83
C GLY A 25 10.90 19.69 -16.15
N TRP A 26 10.84 19.73 -14.83
CA TRP A 26 11.25 20.88 -14.05
C TRP A 26 12.75 21.20 -14.20
N LEU A 27 13.63 20.18 -14.12
CA LEU A 27 15.07 20.34 -14.35
C LEU A 27 15.37 20.82 -15.78
N VAL A 28 14.70 20.27 -16.79
CA VAL A 28 14.87 20.69 -18.18
C VAL A 28 14.48 22.15 -18.35
N ILE A 29 13.37 22.58 -17.74
CA ILE A 29 12.92 23.98 -17.77
C ILE A 29 13.87 24.89 -16.99
N ALA A 30 14.32 24.47 -15.82
CA ALA A 30 15.14 25.28 -14.93
C ALA A 30 16.60 25.41 -15.39
N PHE A 31 17.16 24.41 -16.08
CA PHE A 31 18.59 24.35 -16.40
C PHE A 31 18.91 24.57 -17.87
N ILE A 32 17.94 24.46 -18.78
CA ILE A 32 18.18 24.65 -20.22
C ILE A 32 17.57 25.99 -20.65
N PRO A 33 18.37 27.07 -20.80
CA PRO A 33 17.90 28.44 -21.06
C PRO A 33 17.36 28.65 -22.49
N SER A 34 16.88 27.60 -23.15
CA SER A 34 16.36 27.69 -24.50
C SER A 34 14.85 27.92 -24.47
N ARG A 35 14.43 29.15 -24.80
CA ARG A 35 13.01 29.54 -24.92
C ARG A 35 12.18 28.57 -25.77
N ARG A 36 12.79 27.96 -26.79
CA ARG A 36 12.14 26.97 -27.66
C ARG A 36 11.83 25.67 -26.93
N LEU A 37 12.76 25.14 -26.13
CA LEU A 37 12.54 23.90 -25.39
C LEU A 37 11.47 24.08 -24.32
N SER A 38 11.49 25.20 -23.59
CA SER A 38 10.47 25.46 -22.56
C SER A 38 9.06 25.57 -23.16
N ILE A 39 8.91 26.16 -24.36
CA ILE A 39 7.65 26.16 -25.10
C ILE A 39 7.23 24.73 -25.45
N VAL A 40 8.15 23.89 -25.93
CA VAL A 40 7.85 22.48 -26.26
C VAL A 40 7.38 21.72 -25.02
N VAL A 41 8.10 21.83 -23.90
CA VAL A 41 7.73 21.13 -22.64
C VAL A 41 6.35 21.58 -22.15
N VAL A 42 6.09 22.89 -22.09
CA VAL A 42 4.76 23.38 -21.70
C VAL A 42 3.67 22.91 -22.66
N SER A 43 3.93 22.90 -23.97
CA SER A 43 2.96 22.43 -24.96
C SER A 43 2.61 20.96 -24.77
N VAL A 44 3.57 20.11 -24.37
CA VAL A 44 3.33 18.70 -24.04
C VAL A 44 2.44 18.57 -22.79
N PHE A 45 2.73 19.29 -21.71
CA PHE A 45 1.87 19.26 -20.52
C PHE A 45 0.46 19.79 -20.80
N VAL A 46 0.32 20.86 -21.60
CA VAL A 46 -0.98 21.38 -22.03
C VAL A 46 -1.75 20.33 -22.85
N LEU A 47 -1.06 19.57 -23.72
CA LEU A 47 -1.67 18.47 -24.46
C LEU A 47 -2.17 17.37 -23.50
N PHE A 48 -1.39 16.99 -22.49
CA PHE A 48 -1.83 16.01 -21.48
C PHE A 48 -3.04 16.48 -20.69
N VAL A 49 -3.06 17.74 -20.21
CA VAL A 49 -4.25 18.35 -19.59
C VAL A 49 -5.47 18.24 -20.51
N GLY A 50 -5.31 18.56 -21.80
CA GLY A 50 -6.39 18.48 -22.78
C GLY A 50 -6.94 17.06 -22.95
N VAL A 51 -6.06 16.07 -23.09
CA VAL A 51 -6.46 14.65 -23.21
C VAL A 51 -7.16 14.17 -21.93
N LEU A 52 -6.62 14.49 -20.75
CA LEU A 52 -7.22 14.08 -19.47
C LEU A 52 -8.57 14.76 -19.23
N ALA A 53 -8.73 16.03 -19.60
CA ALA A 53 -10.00 16.74 -19.51
C ALA A 53 -11.07 16.10 -20.42
N LEU A 54 -10.69 15.69 -21.65
CA LEU A 54 -11.59 14.95 -22.54
C LEU A 54 -11.99 13.59 -21.95
N GLN A 55 -11.05 12.86 -21.34
CA GLN A 55 -11.35 11.59 -20.66
C GLN A 55 -12.27 11.78 -19.45
N ALA A 56 -12.02 12.81 -18.63
CA ALA A 56 -12.87 13.15 -17.49
C ALA A 56 -14.30 13.50 -17.95
N ASN A 57 -14.43 14.29 -19.02
CA ASN A 57 -15.73 14.65 -19.59
C ASN A 57 -16.45 13.45 -20.22
N ALA A 58 -15.71 12.46 -20.71
CA ALA A 58 -16.26 11.18 -21.17
C ALA A 58 -16.68 10.24 -20.01
N GLY A 59 -16.52 10.66 -18.76
CA GLY A 59 -16.90 9.89 -17.57
C GLY A 59 -15.91 8.79 -17.18
N LEU A 60 -14.70 8.79 -17.77
CA LEU A 60 -13.66 7.83 -17.40
C LEU A 60 -13.13 8.16 -16.01
N GLN A 61 -13.28 7.21 -15.09
CA GLN A 61 -12.84 7.38 -13.70
C GLN A 61 -11.36 7.07 -13.50
N ARG A 62 -10.74 6.30 -14.41
CA ARG A 62 -9.33 5.88 -14.32
C ARG A 62 -8.58 6.17 -15.60
N CYS A 63 -7.38 6.73 -15.46
CA CYS A 63 -6.48 6.98 -16.56
C CYS A 63 -5.71 5.68 -16.91
N SER A 64 -5.93 5.12 -18.10
CA SER A 64 -5.21 3.94 -18.57
C SER A 64 -3.80 4.23 -19.11
N CYS A 65 -3.37 5.51 -19.13
CA CYS A 65 -2.03 5.91 -19.60
C CYS A 65 -0.89 5.32 -18.76
N LEU A 66 -1.19 4.83 -17.55
CA LEU A 66 -0.22 4.31 -16.59
C LEU A 66 -0.39 2.80 -16.31
N GLY A 67 -1.12 2.07 -17.17
CA GLY A 67 -1.35 0.63 -17.03
C GLY A 67 -2.62 0.27 -16.24
N SER A 68 -2.67 -0.95 -15.70
CA SER A 68 -3.88 -1.53 -15.08
C SER A 68 -4.22 -0.95 -13.70
N SER A 69 -3.28 -0.25 -13.05
CA SER A 69 -3.43 0.38 -11.74
C SER A 69 -4.00 1.81 -11.81
N GLY A 70 -4.60 2.19 -12.95
CA GLY A 70 -4.97 3.55 -13.34
C GLY A 70 -5.38 4.48 -12.18
N LEU A 71 -4.62 5.57 -12.04
CA LEU A 71 -4.93 6.63 -11.10
C LEU A 71 -6.26 7.30 -11.47
N PRO A 72 -7.00 7.87 -10.49
CA PRO A 72 -8.18 8.67 -10.78
C PRO A 72 -7.84 9.79 -11.75
N VAL A 73 -8.61 9.93 -12.83
CA VAL A 73 -8.36 10.93 -13.89
C VAL A 73 -8.24 12.33 -13.29
N ASN A 74 -9.10 12.65 -12.32
CA ASN A 74 -9.10 13.94 -11.63
C ASN A 74 -7.78 14.23 -10.91
N THR A 75 -7.16 13.22 -10.29
CA THR A 75 -5.89 13.39 -9.58
C THR A 75 -4.77 13.72 -10.56
N VAL A 76 -4.66 12.98 -11.67
CA VAL A 76 -3.64 13.23 -12.70
C VAL A 76 -3.85 14.59 -13.35
N LEU A 77 -5.10 14.95 -13.65
CA LEU A 77 -5.46 16.24 -14.22
C LEU A 77 -5.02 17.41 -13.31
N VAL A 78 -5.21 17.30 -11.99
CA VAL A 78 -4.76 18.32 -11.03
C VAL A 78 -3.24 18.46 -11.04
N PHE A 79 -2.49 17.36 -11.11
CA PHE A 79 -1.04 17.41 -11.20
C PHE A 79 -0.54 18.09 -12.48
N ASP A 80 -1.12 17.75 -13.64
CA ASP A 80 -0.72 18.35 -14.91
C ASP A 80 -1.08 19.84 -14.98
N VAL A 81 -2.26 20.23 -14.47
CA VAL A 81 -2.64 21.65 -14.37
C VAL A 81 -1.68 22.39 -13.45
N PHE A 82 -1.34 21.81 -12.29
CA PHE A 82 -0.37 22.40 -11.38
C PHE A 82 1.02 22.56 -12.03
N ALA A 83 1.48 21.57 -12.80
CA ALA A 83 2.73 21.63 -13.54
C ALA A 83 2.72 22.77 -14.58
N VAL A 84 1.64 22.88 -15.37
CA VAL A 84 1.48 23.98 -16.35
C VAL A 84 1.47 25.34 -15.65
N CYS A 85 0.68 25.51 -14.59
CA CYS A 85 0.61 26.75 -13.84
C CYS A 85 1.97 27.14 -13.25
N SER A 86 2.71 26.17 -12.69
CA SER A 86 4.05 26.39 -12.15
C SER A 86 5.04 26.81 -13.24
N CYS A 87 4.98 26.17 -14.41
CA CYS A 87 5.80 26.56 -15.56
C CYS A 87 5.47 27.96 -16.07
N MET A 88 4.19 28.32 -16.11
CA MET A 88 3.74 29.66 -16.52
C MET A 88 4.15 30.73 -15.51
N TRP A 89 4.09 30.44 -14.21
CA TRP A 89 4.51 31.37 -13.16
C TRP A 89 6.03 31.59 -13.18
N LEU A 90 6.81 30.53 -13.39
CA LEU A 90 8.28 30.62 -13.47
C LEU A 90 8.80 31.17 -14.80
N ARG A 91 7.91 31.44 -15.77
CA ARG A 91 8.27 31.89 -17.11
C ARG A 91 9.07 33.20 -17.12
N GLU A 92 8.79 34.10 -16.19
CA GLU A 92 9.50 35.39 -16.10
C GLU A 92 11.00 35.21 -15.81
N HIS A 93 11.38 34.11 -15.16
CA HIS A 93 12.77 33.79 -14.86
C HIS A 93 13.51 33.10 -16.02
N TRP A 94 12.82 32.65 -17.08
CA TRP A 94 13.43 31.90 -18.19
C TRP A 94 14.34 32.72 -19.10
N CYS A 95 14.21 34.05 -19.09
CA CYS A 95 15.03 34.92 -19.93
C CYS A 95 16.35 35.34 -19.28
N GLN A 96 16.58 35.01 -18.01
CA GLN A 96 17.84 35.31 -17.37
C GLN A 96 18.83 34.17 -17.64
N PRO A 97 20.01 34.44 -18.25
CA PRO A 97 21.02 33.41 -18.43
C PRO A 97 21.42 32.90 -17.04
N LEU A 98 21.18 31.62 -16.77
CA LEU A 98 21.59 31.00 -15.51
C LEU A 98 23.11 31.07 -15.41
N ARG A 99 23.59 32.03 -14.62
CA ARG A 99 24.90 31.91 -14.00
C ARG A 99 24.76 30.81 -12.97
N ILE A 100 25.36 29.66 -13.24
CA ILE A 100 25.53 28.58 -12.26
C ILE A 100 26.46 29.14 -11.17
N SER A 101 25.86 29.88 -10.23
CA SER A 101 26.48 30.29 -8.98
C SER A 101 26.55 29.08 -8.07
N SER A 102 27.59 28.98 -7.24
CA SER A 102 27.64 28.03 -6.12
C SER A 102 26.40 28.13 -5.20
N ASP A 103 25.72 29.28 -5.21
CA ASP A 103 24.51 29.53 -4.42
C ASP A 103 23.29 28.74 -4.94
N MET A 104 23.33 28.27 -6.18
CA MET A 104 22.19 27.57 -6.78
C MET A 104 21.95 26.18 -6.18
N VAL A 105 23.03 25.49 -5.77
CA VAL A 105 22.92 24.23 -5.01
C VAL A 105 22.33 24.51 -3.62
N ALA A 106 22.69 25.65 -3.01
CA ALA A 106 22.14 26.06 -1.73
C ALA A 106 20.64 26.42 -1.85
N ASP A 107 20.22 27.07 -2.93
CA ASP A 107 18.81 27.38 -3.22
C ASP A 107 18.00 26.13 -3.53
N LEU A 108 18.55 25.16 -4.27
CA LEU A 108 17.91 23.87 -4.52
C LEU A 108 17.70 23.08 -3.21
N ILE A 109 18.73 23.01 -2.38
CA ILE A 109 18.65 22.42 -1.04
C ILE A 109 17.64 23.20 -0.18
N GLY A 110 17.57 24.52 -0.33
CA GLY A 110 16.58 25.39 0.28
C GLY A 110 15.14 25.04 -0.10
N GLY A 111 14.88 24.84 -1.40
CA GLY A 111 13.56 24.44 -1.90
C GLY A 111 13.13 23.06 -1.43
N ILE A 112 14.04 22.09 -1.40
CA ILE A 112 13.78 20.73 -0.91
C ILE A 112 13.30 20.74 0.55
N LYS A 113 13.85 21.64 1.39
CA LYS A 113 13.44 21.80 2.79
C LYS A 113 11.97 22.18 2.96
N PHE A 114 11.34 22.80 1.95
CA PHE A 114 9.92 23.15 1.99
C PHE A 114 9.04 22.14 1.25
N ALA A 115 9.56 21.55 0.16
CA ALA A 115 8.83 20.57 -0.64
C ALA A 115 8.54 19.28 0.15
N VAL A 116 9.51 18.76 0.90
CA VAL A 116 9.35 17.51 1.67
C VAL A 116 8.28 17.65 2.78
N PRO A 117 8.31 18.69 3.65
CA PRO A 117 7.25 18.90 4.62
C PRO A 117 5.88 19.16 3.99
N ALA A 118 5.81 19.92 2.90
CA ALA A 118 4.55 20.17 2.21
C ALA A 118 3.94 18.89 1.64
N ALA A 119 4.76 18.04 1.02
CA ALA A 119 4.33 16.71 0.55
C ALA A 119 3.89 15.81 1.71
N LEU A 120 4.59 15.85 2.84
CA LEU A 120 4.22 15.14 4.06
C LEU A 120 2.88 15.60 4.64
N VAL A 121 2.65 16.92 4.72
CA VAL A 121 1.38 17.49 5.19
C VAL A 121 0.24 17.14 4.24
N ALA A 122 0.47 17.22 2.92
CA ALA A 122 -0.52 16.82 1.93
C ALA A 122 -0.84 15.31 2.02
N ALA A 123 0.18 14.46 2.19
CA ALA A 123 -0.01 13.03 2.38
C ALA A 123 -0.78 12.73 3.68
N LEU A 124 -0.45 13.40 4.79
CA LEU A 124 -1.18 13.27 6.06
C LEU A 124 -2.63 13.75 5.94
N GLY A 125 -2.88 14.86 5.25
CA GLY A 125 -4.23 15.37 5.02
C GLY A 125 -5.08 14.44 4.15
N TRP A 126 -4.46 13.81 3.14
CA TRP A 126 -5.16 12.90 2.23
C TRP A 126 -5.39 11.51 2.83
N PHE A 127 -4.38 10.94 3.48
CA PHE A 127 -4.41 9.55 3.97
C PHE A 127 -4.77 9.45 5.47
N GLY A 128 -4.79 10.56 6.20
CA GLY A 128 -5.02 10.61 7.65
C GLY A 128 -3.82 10.13 8.49
N SER A 129 -3.00 9.20 7.98
CA SER A 129 -1.76 8.76 8.63
C SER A 129 -0.68 8.34 7.62
N LEU A 130 0.58 8.39 8.05
CA LEU A 130 1.73 7.95 7.24
C LEU A 130 1.69 6.46 6.90
N GLU A 131 1.17 5.64 7.81
CA GLU A 131 1.00 4.19 7.61
C GLU A 131 0.00 3.89 6.49
N ALA A 132 -1.12 4.64 6.45
CA ALA A 132 -2.11 4.49 5.39
C ALA A 132 -1.54 4.91 4.03
N ALA A 133 -0.71 5.96 3.99
CA ALA A 133 0.00 6.37 2.78
C ALA A 133 1.00 5.30 2.32
N SER A 134 1.77 4.71 3.24
CA SER A 134 2.71 3.63 2.87
C SER A 134 1.99 2.37 2.40
N ASP A 135 0.87 1.99 3.02
CA ASP A 135 0.08 0.82 2.62
C ASP A 135 -0.55 1.02 1.23
N PHE A 136 -0.99 2.25 0.93
CA PHE A 136 -1.47 2.64 -0.40
C PHE A 136 -0.36 2.55 -1.45
N ILE A 137 0.83 3.09 -1.15
CA ILE A 137 2.00 2.99 -2.03
C ILE A 137 2.41 1.54 -2.24
N ALA A 138 2.34 0.71 -1.18
CA ALA A 138 2.61 -0.72 -1.25
C ALA A 138 1.55 -1.50 -2.06
N GLY A 139 0.43 -0.87 -2.41
CA GLY A 139 -0.63 -1.46 -3.22
C GLY A 139 -1.42 -2.55 -2.50
N SER A 140 -1.46 -2.55 -1.16
CA SER A 140 -2.28 -3.51 -0.40
C SER A 140 -3.70 -2.97 -0.26
N PRO A 141 -4.72 -3.59 -0.88
CA PRO A 141 -6.11 -3.11 -0.85
C PRO A 141 -6.80 -3.41 0.49
N LEU A 142 -6.20 -4.26 1.34
CA LEU A 142 -6.72 -4.61 2.65
C LEU A 142 -5.64 -4.39 3.71
N ARG A 143 -5.96 -3.61 4.74
CA ARG A 143 -5.15 -3.39 5.93
C ARG A 143 -5.63 -4.33 7.04
N VAL A 144 -4.68 -4.94 7.74
CA VAL A 144 -4.93 -5.79 8.90
C VAL A 144 -4.20 -5.16 10.08
N ASN A 145 -4.86 -4.98 11.22
CA ASN A 145 -4.26 -4.33 12.39
C ASN A 145 -2.96 -5.06 12.84
N SER A 146 -3.02 -6.39 12.92
CA SER A 146 -1.82 -7.24 13.06
C SER A 146 -1.95 -8.49 12.20
N ARG A 147 -0.87 -8.91 11.54
CA ARG A 147 -0.84 -10.18 10.80
C ARG A 147 -0.54 -11.38 11.70
N GLU A 148 -0.02 -11.16 12.90
CA GLU A 148 0.31 -12.20 13.87
C GLU A 148 -0.22 -11.80 15.25
N GLN A 149 -0.91 -12.69 15.95
CA GLN A 149 -1.33 -12.45 17.33
C GLN A 149 -0.80 -13.54 18.25
N PHE A 150 -0.27 -13.13 19.40
CA PHE A 150 0.06 -14.06 20.48
C PHE A 150 -1.13 -14.18 21.42
N LEU A 151 -1.73 -15.38 21.54
CA LEU A 151 -2.93 -15.59 22.36
C LEU A 151 -2.62 -16.03 23.79
N GLY A 152 -1.35 -15.99 24.20
CA GLY A 152 -0.93 -16.32 25.55
C GLY A 152 -0.69 -17.81 25.78
N GLN A 153 -0.75 -18.19 27.06
CA GLN A 153 -0.64 -19.57 27.51
C GLN A 153 -2.01 -20.23 27.59
N VAL A 154 -2.11 -21.46 27.11
CA VAL A 154 -3.39 -22.18 26.99
C VAL A 154 -3.25 -23.61 27.48
N GLU A 155 -4.33 -24.16 28.03
CA GLU A 155 -4.39 -25.58 28.35
C GLU A 155 -4.46 -26.41 27.05
N PRO A 156 -3.96 -27.66 27.05
CA PRO A 156 -4.09 -28.56 25.91
C PRO A 156 -5.57 -28.78 25.52
N ASN A 157 -5.83 -29.02 24.24
CA ASN A 157 -7.17 -29.32 23.70
C ASN A 157 -8.25 -28.25 23.97
N THR A 158 -7.85 -26.99 24.09
CA THR A 158 -8.76 -25.85 24.31
C THR A 158 -8.97 -25.09 23.00
N GLU A 159 -10.22 -24.69 22.70
CA GLU A 159 -10.52 -23.76 21.61
C GLU A 159 -10.33 -22.32 22.09
N ILE A 160 -9.47 -21.57 21.41
CA ILE A 160 -9.27 -20.14 21.61
C ILE A 160 -9.82 -19.39 20.42
N VAL A 161 -10.67 -18.41 20.66
CA VAL A 161 -11.21 -17.54 19.62
C VAL A 161 -10.58 -16.16 19.75
N THR A 162 -10.01 -15.66 18.65
CA THR A 162 -9.48 -14.29 18.55
C THR A 162 -10.07 -13.56 17.36
N THR A 163 -9.94 -12.24 17.35
CA THR A 163 -10.44 -11.35 16.30
C THR A 163 -9.31 -10.57 15.64
N PHE A 164 -9.35 -10.50 14.31
CA PHE A 164 -8.50 -9.62 13.51
C PHE A 164 -9.36 -8.50 12.94
N SER A 165 -8.91 -7.25 13.06
CA SER A 165 -9.57 -6.12 12.38
C SER A 165 -9.04 -5.99 10.95
N LEU A 166 -9.94 -6.03 9.99
CA LEU A 166 -9.70 -5.89 8.56
C LEU A 166 -10.32 -4.57 8.09
N ARG A 167 -9.54 -3.73 7.42
CA ARG A 167 -10.03 -2.49 6.83
C ARG A 167 -9.75 -2.47 5.33
N ASN A 168 -10.79 -2.21 4.55
CA ASN A 168 -10.64 -2.04 3.11
C ASN A 168 -10.09 -0.64 2.82
N THR A 169 -8.88 -0.56 2.30
CA THR A 169 -8.21 0.69 1.89
C THR A 169 -8.37 0.99 0.41
N ALA A 170 -8.95 0.07 -0.37
CA ALA A 170 -9.26 0.28 -1.76
C ALA A 170 -10.52 1.13 -1.95
N ALA A 171 -10.62 1.76 -3.13
CA ALA A 171 -11.80 2.51 -3.54
C ALA A 171 -12.98 1.61 -3.98
N GLU A 172 -12.78 0.30 -4.11
CA GLU A 172 -13.79 -0.67 -4.52
C GLU A 172 -14.09 -1.67 -3.39
N SER A 173 -15.24 -2.35 -3.42
CA SER A 173 -15.54 -3.39 -2.43
C SER A 173 -14.60 -4.59 -2.58
N ILE A 174 -14.21 -5.17 -1.45
CA ILE A 174 -13.37 -6.36 -1.39
C ILE A 174 -14.20 -7.51 -0.85
N ARG A 175 -14.24 -8.60 -1.61
CA ARG A 175 -14.92 -9.83 -1.23
C ARG A 175 -13.91 -10.93 -0.91
N ILE A 176 -13.94 -11.39 0.34
CA ILE A 176 -13.17 -12.52 0.87
C ILE A 176 -14.06 -13.76 0.78
N LEU A 177 -13.69 -14.68 -0.11
CA LEU A 177 -14.49 -15.88 -0.40
C LEU A 177 -14.26 -17.00 0.60
N GLY A 178 -13.04 -17.10 1.12
CA GLY A 178 -12.62 -18.23 1.92
C GLY A 178 -11.24 -18.00 2.54
N ALA A 179 -10.74 -19.02 3.23
CA ALA A 179 -9.39 -19.05 3.75
C ALA A 179 -8.80 -20.46 3.65
N LYS A 180 -7.49 -20.54 3.40
CA LYS A 180 -6.72 -21.77 3.42
C LYS A 180 -5.86 -21.81 4.67
N SER A 181 -6.27 -22.60 5.66
CA SER A 181 -5.54 -22.81 6.90
C SER A 181 -4.32 -23.72 6.73
N SER A 182 -3.30 -23.53 7.56
CA SER A 182 -2.11 -24.40 7.67
C SER A 182 -2.43 -25.76 8.30
N CYS A 183 -3.32 -25.78 9.29
CA CYS A 183 -3.79 -26.99 9.97
C CYS A 183 -5.33 -27.04 10.05
N ARG A 184 -5.88 -28.21 10.37
CA ARG A 184 -7.31 -28.37 10.72
C ARG A 184 -7.68 -27.74 12.06
N CYS A 185 -6.68 -27.53 12.92
CA CYS A 185 -6.81 -26.88 14.21
C CYS A 185 -7.04 -25.37 14.14
N PHE A 186 -6.94 -24.76 12.96
CA PHE A 186 -7.05 -23.32 12.75
C PHE A 186 -8.15 -23.04 11.73
N ALA A 187 -9.19 -22.31 12.12
CA ALA A 187 -10.35 -22.05 11.28
C ALA A 187 -10.80 -20.59 11.35
N VAL A 188 -11.22 -20.05 10.20
CA VAL A 188 -11.74 -18.70 10.07
C VAL A 188 -13.27 -18.79 9.98
N LYS A 189 -14.00 -18.15 10.89
CA LYS A 189 -15.44 -18.42 11.10
C LYS A 189 -16.38 -17.51 10.29
N ASP A 190 -16.00 -16.26 10.03
CA ASP A 190 -16.91 -15.25 9.46
C ASP A 190 -16.78 -15.11 7.93
N LEU A 191 -16.71 -16.24 7.21
CA LEU A 191 -16.56 -16.26 5.75
C LEU A 191 -17.79 -16.85 5.06
N PRO A 192 -18.17 -16.37 3.86
CA PRO A 192 -17.55 -15.26 3.13
C PRO A 192 -17.82 -13.88 3.75
N LEU A 193 -16.92 -12.93 3.52
CA LEU A 193 -16.99 -11.56 4.05
C LEU A 193 -16.86 -10.54 2.91
N GLU A 194 -17.64 -9.46 2.94
CA GLU A 194 -17.49 -8.34 2.02
C GLU A 194 -17.24 -7.05 2.82
N LEU A 195 -16.27 -6.25 2.36
CA LEU A 195 -15.92 -4.95 2.92
C LEU A 195 -16.13 -3.87 1.86
N ALA A 196 -17.01 -2.91 2.10
CA ALA A 196 -17.14 -1.71 1.28
C ALA A 196 -15.86 -0.85 1.34
N ALA A 197 -15.70 0.09 0.40
CA ALA A 197 -14.54 0.99 0.39
C ALA A 197 -14.44 1.77 1.72
N GLY A 198 -13.29 1.71 2.39
CA GLY A 198 -13.06 2.35 3.68
C GLY A 198 -13.64 1.61 4.90
N GLU A 199 -14.47 0.58 4.70
CA GLU A 199 -15.14 -0.16 5.77
C GLU A 199 -14.14 -1.00 6.58
N GLU A 200 -14.39 -1.08 7.89
CA GLU A 200 -13.64 -1.92 8.82
C GLU A 200 -14.56 -3.01 9.41
N LYS A 201 -14.13 -4.27 9.33
CA LYS A 201 -14.83 -5.44 9.89
C LYS A 201 -13.87 -6.32 10.66
N GLN A 202 -14.39 -6.98 11.69
CA GLN A 202 -13.65 -7.99 12.43
C GLN A 202 -13.90 -9.37 11.83
N ILE A 203 -12.85 -10.19 11.80
CA ILE A 203 -12.93 -11.60 11.42
C ILE A 203 -12.46 -12.47 12.60
N ARG A 204 -13.30 -13.44 12.99
CA ARG A 204 -12.99 -14.38 14.05
C ARG A 204 -12.21 -15.58 13.52
N ILE A 205 -11.18 -15.93 14.27
CA ILE A 205 -10.35 -17.09 14.06
C ILE A 205 -10.41 -17.96 15.31
N SER A 206 -10.68 -19.25 15.13
CA SER A 206 -10.57 -20.25 16.18
C SER A 206 -9.29 -21.05 16.01
N LEU A 207 -8.53 -21.21 17.07
CA LEU A 207 -7.39 -22.11 17.17
C LEU A 207 -7.68 -23.16 18.25
N TYR A 208 -7.56 -24.44 17.90
CA TYR A 208 -7.54 -25.54 18.84
C TYR A 208 -6.09 -25.85 19.24
N SER A 209 -5.80 -25.78 20.54
CA SER A 209 -4.48 -26.12 21.05
C SER A 209 -4.20 -27.63 20.93
N GLN A 210 -2.96 -27.98 20.59
CA GLN A 210 -2.51 -29.38 20.52
C GLN A 210 -2.41 -30.01 21.92
N SER A 211 -2.28 -31.33 21.97
CA SER A 211 -2.08 -32.08 23.22
C SER A 211 -0.68 -31.88 23.81
N ASP A 212 0.30 -31.60 22.95
CA ASP A 212 1.70 -31.53 23.33
C ASP A 212 2.06 -30.13 23.84
N ALA A 213 2.85 -30.08 24.92
CA ALA A 213 3.37 -28.84 25.45
C ALA A 213 4.32 -28.16 24.45
N GLY A 214 4.24 -26.83 24.35
CA GLY A 214 5.17 -26.07 23.51
C GLY A 214 4.51 -24.91 22.76
N SER A 215 5.29 -24.28 21.89
CA SER A 215 4.80 -23.19 21.04
C SER A 215 4.09 -23.79 19.81
N GLN A 216 2.82 -23.42 19.63
CA GLN A 216 2.04 -23.77 18.46
C GLN A 216 1.77 -22.50 17.66
N ARG A 217 2.20 -22.49 16.39
CA ARG A 217 2.01 -21.38 15.46
C ARG A 217 1.27 -21.85 14.23
N GLU A 218 0.13 -21.23 13.96
CA GLU A 218 -0.72 -21.58 12.84
C GLU A 218 -1.12 -20.33 12.06
N SER A 219 -1.52 -20.53 10.80
CA SER A 219 -1.89 -19.42 9.93
C SER A 219 -2.99 -19.78 8.95
N ALA A 220 -3.70 -18.77 8.44
CA ALA A 220 -4.66 -18.91 7.36
C ALA A 220 -4.39 -17.85 6.29
N MET A 221 -4.33 -18.30 5.04
CA MET A 221 -4.26 -17.43 3.88
C MET A 221 -5.67 -17.09 3.41
N LEU A 222 -6.02 -15.81 3.37
CA LEU A 222 -7.31 -15.34 2.85
C LEU A 222 -7.37 -15.48 1.32
N ILE A 223 -8.54 -15.89 0.82
CA ILE A 223 -8.83 -16.08 -0.61
C ILE A 223 -9.84 -15.01 -1.02
N PHE A 224 -9.49 -14.22 -2.04
CA PHE A 224 -10.27 -13.09 -2.52
C PHE A 224 -10.95 -13.40 -3.85
N SER A 225 -12.06 -12.71 -4.15
CA SER A 225 -12.78 -12.88 -5.42
C SER A 225 -12.03 -12.32 -6.63
N ARG A 226 -11.13 -11.36 -6.42
CA ARG A 226 -10.25 -10.79 -7.45
C ARG A 226 -8.81 -11.07 -7.06
N SER A 227 -7.88 -10.91 -8.01
CA SER A 227 -6.44 -10.98 -7.77
C SER A 227 -6.00 -9.89 -6.78
N ALA A 228 -6.11 -10.19 -5.49
CA ALA A 228 -5.63 -9.38 -4.39
C ALA A 228 -4.30 -9.95 -3.87
N PRO A 229 -3.45 -9.14 -3.22
CA PRO A 229 -2.23 -9.64 -2.62
C PRO A 229 -2.53 -10.72 -1.58
N ARG A 230 -1.59 -11.65 -1.45
CA ARG A 230 -1.66 -12.76 -0.50
C ARG A 230 -1.61 -12.21 0.93
N ILE A 231 -2.73 -12.33 1.64
CA ILE A 231 -2.82 -11.95 3.07
C ILE A 231 -2.87 -13.22 3.91
N VAL A 232 -1.96 -13.31 4.87
CA VAL A 232 -1.83 -14.43 5.79
C VAL A 232 -2.04 -13.88 7.20
N LEU A 233 -2.98 -14.49 7.93
CA LEU A 233 -3.26 -14.22 9.34
C LEU A 233 -2.67 -15.35 10.17
N GLY A 234 -1.79 -15.05 11.11
CA GLY A 234 -1.13 -16.00 11.99
C GLY A 234 -1.55 -15.82 13.44
N ALA A 235 -1.62 -16.92 14.18
CA ALA A 235 -1.70 -16.88 15.62
C ALA A 235 -0.68 -17.83 16.25
N THR A 236 -0.10 -17.39 17.35
CA THR A 236 0.85 -18.16 18.15
C THR A 236 0.30 -18.33 19.56
N VAL A 237 0.37 -19.55 20.08
CA VAL A 237 0.01 -19.88 21.48
C VAL A 237 1.09 -20.72 22.13
N LEU A 238 1.19 -20.63 23.45
CA LEU A 238 2.07 -21.47 24.25
C LEU A 238 1.23 -22.49 25.02
N VAL A 239 1.26 -23.75 24.60
CA VAL A 239 0.50 -24.82 25.24
C VAL A 239 1.22 -25.27 26.50
N HIS A 240 0.52 -25.22 27.64
CA HIS A 240 1.06 -25.67 28.92
C HIS A 240 1.11 -27.20 28.97
N PRO A 241 2.15 -27.82 29.58
CA PRO A 241 2.16 -29.26 29.77
C PRO A 241 0.96 -29.68 30.61
N GLY A 242 0.11 -30.54 30.04
CA GLY A 242 -1.05 -31.09 30.74
C GLY A 242 -0.61 -31.81 32.02
N ARG A 243 -1.50 -31.88 33.03
CA ARG A 243 -1.21 -32.58 34.30
C ARG A 243 -0.66 -33.98 34.08
N ASP A 244 -1.20 -34.72 33.13
CA ASP A 244 -0.75 -36.09 32.83
C ASP A 244 0.71 -36.15 32.39
N GLN A 245 1.18 -35.16 31.61
CA GLN A 245 2.58 -35.06 31.20
C GLN A 245 3.48 -34.67 32.38
N GLN A 246 3.00 -33.80 33.26
CA GLN A 246 3.72 -33.42 34.48
C GLN A 246 3.86 -34.63 35.42
N ASP A 247 2.78 -35.37 35.64
CA ASP A 247 2.76 -36.56 36.50
C ASP A 247 3.63 -37.68 35.93
N ALA A 248 3.63 -37.87 34.60
CA ALA A 248 4.52 -38.82 33.93
C ALA A 248 6.00 -38.42 34.09
N LYS A 249 6.32 -37.13 33.98
CA LYS A 249 7.67 -36.62 34.20
C LYS A 249 8.12 -36.81 35.66
N LEU A 250 7.26 -36.48 36.62
CA LEU A 250 7.49 -36.70 38.06
C LEU A 250 7.69 -38.19 38.39
N LYS A 251 6.95 -39.09 37.73
CA LYS A 251 7.14 -40.54 37.88
C LYS A 251 8.50 -41.01 37.33
N ARG A 252 8.94 -40.49 36.18
CA ARG A 252 10.26 -40.80 35.61
C ARG A 252 11.41 -40.29 36.48
N GLU A 253 11.30 -39.06 37.00
CA GLU A 253 12.30 -38.51 37.92
C GLU A 253 12.38 -39.31 39.23
N LYS A 254 11.26 -39.88 39.70
CA LYS A 254 11.24 -40.75 40.88
C LYS A 254 11.72 -42.19 40.63
N SER A 255 11.68 -42.68 39.38
CA SER A 255 12.13 -44.05 39.07
C SER A 255 13.64 -44.19 38.91
N GLY A 256 14.38 -43.08 38.83
CA GLY A 256 15.86 -43.10 38.89
C GLY A 256 16.55 -43.72 37.67
N ASP A 257 15.86 -43.81 36.54
CA ASP A 257 16.44 -44.12 35.22
C ASP A 257 17.08 -42.88 34.58
#